data_AF-A0A2E7MJ79-F1
#
_entry.id   AF-A0A2E7MJ79-F1
#
_cell.length_a   1.000
_cell.length_b   1.000
_cell.length_c   1.000
_cell.angle_alpha   90.00
_cell.angle_beta   90.00
_cell.angle_gamma   90.00
#
_symmetry.space_group_name_H-M   'P 1'
#
loop_
_entity.id
_entity.type
_entity.pdbx_description
1 polymer ?
#
loop_
_entity_poly.entity_id
_entity_poly.type
_entity_poly.pdbx_seq_one_letter_code
_entity_poly.pdbx_strand_id
1 'polypeptide(L)'
;MSKGLLILFGTFVVIGVIHFISMKMVRISEAKKLHYRKVFWYLYAALLILTAVVNLVEGGILHWSFLTQFLLGLTILILNFLGKMEAKNSESR
;
A
#
# COMPACT_ATOMS: atom_id res chain seq x y z
N MET A 1 -13.41 13.02 -21.37
CA MET A 1 -12.17 13.60 -20.81
C MET A 1 -12.16 13.70 -19.27
N SER A 2 -13.28 13.46 -18.58
CA SER A 2 -13.38 13.53 -17.10
C SER A 2 -12.60 12.43 -16.36
N LYS A 3 -12.55 11.20 -16.89
CA LYS A 3 -11.84 10.08 -16.26
C LYS A 3 -10.32 10.33 -16.12
N GLY A 4 -9.69 10.97 -17.10
CA GLY A 4 -8.25 11.29 -17.05
C GLY A 4 -7.89 12.33 -15.99
N LEU A 5 -8.75 13.34 -15.80
CA LEU A 5 -8.58 14.34 -14.74
C LEU A 5 -8.75 13.74 -13.35
N LEU A 6 -9.70 12.82 -13.16
CA LEU A 6 -9.89 12.11 -11.89
C LEU A 6 -8.67 11.24 -11.53
N ILE A 7 -8.10 10.55 -12.52
CA ILE A 7 -6.87 9.76 -12.32
C ILE A 7 -5.71 10.68 -11.93
N LEU A 8 -5.53 11.80 -12.65
CA LEU A 8 -4.48 12.77 -12.36
C LEU A 8 -4.57 13.32 -10.93
N PHE A 9 -5.77 13.76 -10.52
CA PHE A 9 -5.99 14.29 -9.17
C PHE A 9 -5.78 13.21 -8.10
N GLY A 10 -6.27 11.99 -8.34
CA GLY A 10 -6.06 10.86 -7.45
C GLY A 10 -4.57 10.55 -7.27
N THR A 11 -3.80 10.53 -8.36
CA THR A 11 -2.35 10.31 -8.32
C THR A 11 -1.63 11.41 -7.53
N PHE A 12 -1.98 12.69 -7.74
CA PHE A 12 -1.37 13.80 -7.00
C PHE A 12 -1.66 13.73 -5.49
N VAL A 13 -2.89 13.37 -5.11
CA VAL A 13 -3.25 13.20 -3.70
C VAL A 13 -2.46 12.05 -3.07
N VAL A 14 -2.38 10.90 -3.74
CA VAL A 14 -1.63 9.74 -3.26
C VAL A 14 -0.14 10.07 -3.10
N ILE A 15 0.48 10.70 -4.11
CA ILE A 15 1.89 11.11 -4.04
C ILE A 15 2.11 12.14 -2.93
N GLY A 16 1.22 13.13 -2.80
CA GLY A 16 1.31 14.15 -1.75
C GLY A 16 1.22 13.56 -0.35
N VAL A 17 0.30 12.62 -0.12
CA VAL A 17 0.18 11.89 1.15
C VAL A 17 1.43 11.07 1.43
N ILE A 18 1.94 10.32 0.44
CA ILE A 18 3.18 9.53 0.59
C ILE A 18 4.35 10.46 0.95
N HIS A 19 4.50 11.57 0.24
CA HIS A 19 5.59 12.52 0.48
C HIS A 19 5.52 13.16 1.86
N PHE A 20 4.31 13.57 2.28
CA PHE A 20 4.08 14.13 3.61
C PHE A 20 4.39 13.13 4.73
N ILE A 21 3.95 11.88 4.58
CA ILE A 21 4.26 10.80 5.51
C ILE A 21 5.78 10.55 5.54
N SER A 22 6.46 10.57 4.39
CA SER A 22 7.91 10.36 4.28
C SER A 22 8.70 11.46 4.99
N MET A 23 8.34 12.74 4.78
CA MET A 23 8.94 13.86 5.51
C MET A 23 8.72 13.76 7.01
N LYS A 24 7.53 13.33 7.45
CA LYS A 24 7.25 13.08 8.87
C LYS A 24 8.14 11.97 9.41
N MET A 25 8.35 10.86 8.69
CA MET A 25 9.13 9.71 9.16
C MET A 25 10.60 10.03 9.49
N VAL A 26 11.21 11.04 8.87
CA VAL A 26 12.61 11.45 9.15
C VAL A 26 12.79 12.01 10.56
N ARG A 27 11.74 12.57 11.17
CA ARG A 27 11.81 13.27 12.47
C ARG A 27 11.38 12.42 13.67
N ILE A 28 11.21 11.11 13.51
CA ILE A 28 10.54 10.27 14.51
C ILE A 28 11.48 9.16 15.02
N SER A 29 11.42 8.87 16.32
CA SER A 29 12.19 7.80 16.98
C SER A 29 11.98 6.42 16.35
N GLU A 30 12.99 5.55 16.46
CA GLU A 30 13.01 4.19 15.88
C GLU A 30 11.77 3.35 16.25
N ALA A 31 11.26 3.47 17.48
CA ALA A 31 10.06 2.77 17.93
C ALA A 31 8.80 3.16 17.11
N LYS A 32 8.70 4.41 16.68
CA LYS A 32 7.58 4.89 15.87
C LYS A 32 7.79 4.63 14.38
N LYS A 33 9.04 4.49 13.90
CA LYS A 33 9.31 4.03 12.51
C LYS A 33 8.70 2.65 12.24
N LEU A 34 8.79 1.74 13.21
CA LEU A 34 8.14 0.43 13.14
C LEU A 34 6.62 0.55 12.94
N HIS A 35 5.97 1.40 13.74
CA HIS A 35 4.54 1.66 13.63
C HIS A 35 4.17 2.27 12.26
N TYR A 36 4.93 3.26 11.79
CA TYR A 36 4.71 3.88 10.48
C TYR A 36 4.89 2.91 9.32
N ARG A 37 5.91 2.03 9.37
CA ARG A 37 6.11 0.97 8.39
C ARG A 37 4.94 0.01 8.34
N LYS A 38 4.39 -0.37 9.50
CA LYS A 38 3.19 -1.23 9.57
C LYS A 38 1.98 -0.55 8.93
N VAL A 39 1.75 0.73 9.22
CA VAL A 39 0.66 1.52 8.62
C VAL A 39 0.86 1.68 7.11
N PHE A 40 2.08 1.92 6.65
CA PHE A 40 2.42 2.02 5.23
C PHE A 40 2.05 0.75 4.48
N TRP A 41 2.43 -0.42 4.99
CA TRP A 41 2.10 -1.69 4.35
C TRP A 41 0.60 -2.00 4.32
N TYR A 42 -0.15 -1.60 5.36
CA TYR A 42 -1.61 -1.69 5.35
C TYR A 42 -2.23 -0.82 4.25
N LEU A 43 -1.81 0.44 4.14
CA LEU A 43 -2.29 1.36 3.11
C LEU A 43 -1.92 0.86 1.71
N TYR A 44 -0.69 0.40 1.51
CA TYR A 44 -0.21 -0.11 0.24
C TYR A 44 -0.99 -1.37 -0.21
N ALA A 45 -1.21 -2.32 0.70
CA ALA A 45 -2.02 -3.50 0.44
C ALA A 45 -3.47 -3.14 0.10
N ALA A 46 -4.07 -2.20 0.84
CA ALA A 46 -5.44 -1.74 0.60
C ALA A 46 -5.56 -1.08 -0.79
N LEU A 47 -4.59 -0.24 -1.19
CA LEU A 47 -4.57 0.37 -2.52
C LEU A 47 -4.44 -0.66 -3.63
N LEU A 48 -3.58 -1.68 -3.47
CA LEU A 48 -3.41 -2.77 -4.43
C LEU A 48 -4.71 -3.57 -4.62
N ILE A 49 -5.37 -3.92 -3.51
CA ILE A 49 -6.65 -4.65 -3.53
C ILE A 49 -7.72 -3.78 -4.17
N LEU A 50 -7.85 -2.52 -3.76
CA LEU A 50 -8.89 -1.62 -4.27
C LEU A 50 -8.74 -1.41 -5.78
N THR A 51 -7.53 -1.15 -6.27
CA THR A 51 -7.26 -0.99 -7.70
C THR A 51 -7.50 -2.27 -8.49
N ALA A 52 -7.13 -3.44 -7.94
CA ALA A 52 -7.42 -4.72 -8.59
C ALA A 52 -8.93 -4.98 -8.68
N VAL A 53 -9.69 -4.72 -7.61
CA VAL A 53 -11.15 -4.88 -7.57
C VAL A 53 -11.83 -3.93 -8.55
N VAL A 54 -11.47 -2.64 -8.55
CA VAL A 54 -12.03 -1.65 -9.49
C VAL A 54 -11.80 -2.08 -10.93
N ASN A 55 -10.58 -2.53 -11.27
CA ASN A 55 -10.25 -2.99 -12.62
C ASN A 55 -10.96 -4.30 -12.99
N LEU A 56 -11.19 -5.21 -12.04
CA LEU A 56 -11.97 -6.43 -12.28
C LEU A 56 -13.44 -6.10 -12.60
N VAL A 57 -14.00 -5.12 -11.89
CA VAL A 57 -15.39 -4.68 -12.04
C VAL A 57 -15.59 -3.86 -13.33
N GLU A 58 -14.68 -2.92 -13.64
CA GLU A 58 -14.77 -2.12 -14.88
C GLU A 58 -14.38 -2.92 -16.13
N GLY A 59 -13.45 -3.88 -16.02
CA GLY A 59 -12.91 -4.60 -17.17
C GLY A 59 -13.87 -5.65 -17.76
N GLY A 60 -14.84 -6.14 -16.99
CA GLY A 60 -15.81 -7.18 -17.40
C GLY A 60 -15.20 -8.56 -17.73
N ILE A 61 -13.89 -8.62 -17.97
CA ILE A 61 -13.09 -9.78 -18.33
C ILE A 61 -12.04 -9.97 -17.23
N LEU A 62 -11.94 -11.20 -16.73
CA LEU A 62 -10.93 -11.60 -15.76
C LEU A 62 -9.54 -11.59 -16.41
N HIS A 63 -8.86 -10.44 -16.37
CA HIS A 63 -7.46 -10.36 -16.76
C HIS A 63 -6.57 -10.96 -15.66
N TRP A 64 -5.68 -11.85 -16.06
CA TRP A 64 -4.74 -12.52 -15.17
C TRP A 64 -3.88 -11.55 -14.35
N SER A 65 -3.55 -10.39 -14.92
CA SER A 65 -2.80 -9.32 -14.26
C SER A 65 -3.53 -8.73 -13.04
N PHE A 66 -4.85 -8.53 -13.11
CA PHE A 66 -5.61 -7.99 -11.98
C PHE A 66 -5.80 -9.04 -10.88
N LEU A 67 -5.93 -10.31 -11.26
CA LEU A 67 -6.03 -11.42 -10.31
C LEU A 67 -4.73 -11.58 -9.51
N THR A 68 -3.57 -11.55 -10.18
CA THR A 68 -2.27 -11.61 -9.49
C THR A 68 -2.03 -10.37 -8.63
N GLN A 69 -2.44 -9.18 -9.08
CA GLN A 69 -2.38 -7.95 -8.29
C GLN A 69 -3.21 -8.03 -7.01
N PHE A 70 -4.43 -8.58 -7.09
CA PHE A 70 -5.29 -8.81 -5.92
C PHE A 70 -4.65 -9.79 -4.94
N LEU A 71 -4.14 -10.92 -5.41
CA LEU A 71 -3.46 -11.92 -4.59
C LEU A 71 -2.21 -11.36 -3.91
N LEU A 72 -1.45 -10.51 -4.62
CA LEU A 72 -0.28 -9.84 -4.07
C LEU A 72 -0.69 -8.90 -2.93
N GLY A 73 -1.72 -8.06 -3.15
CA GLY A 73 -2.25 -7.17 -2.12
C GLY A 73 -2.74 -7.93 -0.88
N LEU A 74 -3.44 -9.06 -1.07
CA LEU A 74 -3.90 -9.92 0.02
C LEU A 74 -2.73 -10.55 0.78
N THR A 75 -1.71 -11.01 0.07
CA THR A 75 -0.49 -11.59 0.68
C THR A 75 0.22 -10.57 1.55
N ILE A 76 0.41 -9.35 1.05
CA ILE A 76 1.03 -8.24 1.80
C ILE A 76 0.19 -7.91 3.03
N LEU A 77 -1.14 -7.86 2.90
CA LEU A 77 -2.05 -7.62 4.03
C LEU A 77 -1.90 -8.67 5.13
N ILE A 78 -1.91 -9.95 4.76
CA ILE A 78 -1.78 -11.07 5.69
C ILE A 78 -0.41 -11.08 6.36
N LEU A 79 0.68 -10.90 5.59
CA LEU A 79 2.04 -10.86 6.14
C LEU A 79 2.24 -9.67 7.09
N ASN A 80 1.65 -8.52 6.78
CA ASN A 80 1.67 -7.35 7.67
C ASN A 80 0.85 -7.57 8.94
N PHE A 81 -0.31 -8.23 8.82
CA PHE A 81 -1.17 -8.57 9.95
C PHE A 81 -0.51 -9.57 10.90
N LEU A 82 0.16 -10.58 10.35
CA LEU A 82 0.96 -11.55 11.11
C LEU A 82 2.22 -10.94 11.75
N GLY A 83 2.54 -9.67 11.49
CA GLY A 83 3.78 -9.04 11.94
C GLY A 83 5.04 -9.62 11.28
N LYS A 84 4.91 -10.47 10.24
CA LYS A 84 6.05 -11.06 9.52
C LYS A 84 6.81 -10.03 8.68
N MET A 85 6.23 -8.87 8.43
CA MET A 85 6.88 -7.74 7.75
C MET A 85 7.48 -6.71 8.72
N GLU A 86 7.33 -6.92 10.03
CA GLU A 86 8.08 -6.15 11.01
C GLU A 86 9.54 -6.64 10.93
N ALA A 87 10.48 -5.70 10.78
CA ALA A 87 11.89 -6.06 10.80
C ALA A 87 12.15 -6.79 12.12
N LYS A 88 12.56 -8.06 12.03
CA LYS A 88 13.09 -8.78 13.19
C LYS A 88 14.24 -7.92 13.67
N ASN A 89 14.10 -7.29 14.83
CA ASN A 89 15.28 -6.87 15.57
C ASN A 89 16.03 -8.19 15.79
N SER A 90 17.04 -8.44 14.96
CA SER A 90 18.14 -9.28 15.33
C SER A 90 18.77 -8.54 16.51
N GLU A 91 18.19 -8.73 17.69
CA GLU A 91 18.95 -8.64 18.91
C GLU A 91 20.11 -9.59 18.72
N SER A 92 21.25 -8.97 18.44
CA SER A 92 22.56 -9.45 18.83
C SER A 92 22.42 -10.16 20.18
N ARG A 93 22.51 -11.50 20.13
CA ARG A 93 23.04 -12.34 21.19
C ARG A 93 23.85 -13.43 20.52
#